data_AF-A0A377C5J9-F1
#
_entry.id   AF-A0A377C5J9-F1
#
_cell.length_a   1.000
_cell.length_b   1.000
_cell.length_c   1.000
_cell.angle_alpha   90.00
_cell.angle_beta   90.00
_cell.angle_gamma   90.00
#
_symmetry.space_group_name_H-M   'P 1'
#
loop_
_entity.id
_entity.type
_entity.pdbx_description
1 polymer ?
#
loop_
_entity_poly.entity_id
_entity_poly.type
_entity_poly.pdbx_seq_one_letter_code
_entity_poly.pdbx_strand_id
1 'polypeptide(L)' 'MSKAGASLATCYGPVSADVIAKAENIRLLILDVDGVLSDGLIIWAIMAKSWKAFNVRDGYGIRCALTSDIEVAIITGAKG' A
#
# COMPACT_ATOMS: atom_id res chain seq x y z
N MET A 1 -17.12 28.06 9.87
CA MET A 1 -18.04 26.96 10.22
C MET A 1 -17.24 25.67 10.17
N SER A 2 -17.05 25.03 11.33
CA SER A 2 -16.13 23.92 11.53
C SER A 2 -16.57 22.64 10.79
N LYS A 3 -15.80 22.16 9.83
CA LYS A 3 -15.93 20.83 9.20
C LYS A 3 -15.44 19.68 10.12
N ALA A 4 -15.47 19.88 11.43
CA ALA A 4 -15.06 18.86 12.40
C ALA A 4 -16.15 17.78 12.48
N GLY A 5 -16.06 16.76 11.62
CA GLY A 5 -16.97 15.61 11.60
C GLY A 5 -17.41 15.10 10.22
N ALA A 6 -17.01 15.75 9.13
CA ALA A 6 -17.35 15.25 7.79
C ALA A 6 -16.51 13.99 7.45
N SER A 7 -17.19 12.87 7.21
CA SER A 7 -16.58 11.64 6.72
C SER A 7 -17.23 11.24 5.39
N LEU A 8 -16.45 10.61 4.52
CA LEU A 8 -16.89 10.07 3.23
C LEU A 8 -16.90 8.55 3.29
N ALA A 9 -17.91 7.93 2.68
CA ALA A 9 -18.02 6.47 2.62
C ALA A 9 -17.05 5.88 1.59
N THR A 10 -16.41 4.77 1.95
CA THR A 10 -15.63 3.92 1.06
C THR A 10 -16.07 2.47 1.22
N CYS A 11 -15.64 1.56 0.34
CA CYS A 11 -15.91 0.12 0.51
C CYS A 11 -15.19 -0.50 1.73
N TYR A 12 -14.27 0.22 2.37
CA TYR A 12 -13.58 -0.18 3.60
C TYR A 12 -14.13 0.51 4.85
N GLY A 13 -15.20 1.31 4.72
CA GLY A 13 -15.79 2.10 5.81
C GLY A 13 -15.61 3.61 5.64
N PRO A 14 -16.08 4.42 6.61
CA PRO A 14 -15.99 5.88 6.55
C PRO A 14 -14.55 6.38 6.77
N VAL A 15 -14.13 7.38 5.98
CA VAL A 15 -12.82 8.03 6.05
C VAL A 15 -13.01 9.54 6.23
N SER A 16 -12.18 10.21 7.04
CA SER A 16 -12.33 11.65 7.28
C SER A 16 -12.09 12.46 6.01
N ALA A 17 -12.79 13.60 5.87
CA ALA A 17 -12.59 14.51 4.74
C ALA A 17 -11.13 14.97 4.60
N ASP A 18 -10.41 15.13 5.71
CA ASP A 18 -8.99 15.53 5.70
C ASP A 18 -8.08 14.46 5.07
N VAL A 19 -8.35 13.17 5.32
CA VAL A 19 -7.59 12.07 4.70
C VAL A 19 -7.89 11.99 3.20
N ILE A 20 -9.16 12.17 2.80
CA ILE A 20 -9.53 12.21 1.38
C ILE A 20 -8.83 13.37 0.66
N ALA A 21 -8.82 14.57 1.26
CA ALA A 21 -8.13 15.72 0.70
C ALA A 21 -6.61 15.51 0.56
N LYS A 22 -5.99 14.77 1.50
CA LYS A 22 -4.58 14.36 1.37
C LYS A 22 -4.38 13.35 0.24
N ALA A 23 -5.26 12.34 0.14
CA ALA A 23 -5.18 11.28 -0.86
C ALA A 23 -5.36 11.79 -2.29
N GLU A 24 -6.21 12.79 -2.50
CA GLU A 24 -6.47 13.43 -3.80
C GLU A 24 -5.19 14.00 -4.46
N ASN A 25 -4.20 14.40 -3.65
CA ASN A 25 -2.98 15.03 -4.12
C ASN A 25 -1.80 14.05 -4.32
N ILE A 26 -2.01 12.75 -4.07
CA ILE A 26 -0.93 11.76 -4.16
C ILE A 26 -0.60 11.48 -5.63
N ARG A 27 0.68 11.65 -5.97
CA ARG A 27 1.24 11.29 -7.29
C ARG A 27 2.29 10.17 -7.22
N LEU A 28 2.75 9.84 -6.01
CA LEU A 28 3.74 8.80 -5.75
C LEU A 28 3.32 8.02 -4.49
N LEU A 29 3.21 6.71 -4.62
CA LEU A 29 2.97 5.77 -3.54
C LEU A 29 4.27 5.00 -3.24
N ILE A 30 4.80 5.18 -2.03
CA ILE A 30 5.99 4.45 -1.56
C ILE A 30 5.54 3.36 -0.59
N LEU A 31 5.95 2.12 -0.84
CA LEU A 31 5.58 0.96 -0.04
C LEU A 31 6.83 0.28 0.53
N ASP A 32 6.77 -0.10 1.80
CA ASP A 32 7.69 -1.11 2.33
C ASP A 32 7.24 -2.51 1.85
N VAL A 33 8.08 -3.51 2.07
CA VAL A 33 7.82 -4.90 1.71
C VAL A 33 7.33 -5.68 2.92
N ASP A 34 8.19 -5.85 3.92
CA ASP A 34 7.96 -6.80 5.01
C ASP A 34 6.95 -6.25 6.02
N GLY A 35 5.76 -6.84 6.06
CA GLY A 35 4.65 -6.38 6.90
C GLY A 35 3.72 -5.35 6.21
N VAL A 36 4.00 -5.00 4.95
CA VAL A 36 3.13 -4.14 4.12
C VAL A 36 2.65 -4.90 2.88
N LEU A 37 3.57 -5.30 2.00
CA LEU A 37 3.26 -6.11 0.81
C LEU A 37 3.31 -7.62 1.09
N SER A 38 3.92 -8.01 2.21
CA SER A 38 3.88 -9.36 2.77
C SER A 38 3.26 -9.34 4.16
N ASP A 39 2.99 -10.52 4.72
CA ASP A 39 2.59 -10.70 6.12
C ASP A 39 3.75 -10.56 7.12
N GLY A 40 4.94 -10.14 6.66
CA GLY A 40 6.14 -9.98 7.47
C GLY A 40 6.90 -11.28 7.73
N LEU A 41 6.44 -12.41 7.19
CA LEU A 41 7.12 -13.69 7.33
C LEU A 41 8.24 -13.83 6.29
N ILE A 42 9.36 -14.40 6.73
CA ILE A 42 10.47 -14.79 5.87
C ILE A 42 10.64 -16.30 5.97
N ILE A 43 10.36 -17.00 4.87
CA ILE A 43 10.48 -18.46 4.80
C ILE A 43 11.89 -18.81 4.30
N TRP A 44 12.68 -19.44 5.17
CA TRP A 44 14.02 -19.91 4.84
C TRP A 44 14.02 -21.38 4.44
N ALA A 45 14.53 -21.68 3.25
CA ALA A 45 14.79 -23.04 2.81
C ALA A 45 16.22 -23.48 3.18
N ILE A 46 16.42 -24.79 3.37
CA ILE A 46 17.69 -25.41 3.76
C ILE A 46 18.85 -25.07 2.79
N MET A 47 18.55 -24.71 1.54
CA MET A 47 19.55 -24.34 0.52
C MET A 47 19.84 -22.83 0.43
N ALA A 48 19.75 -22.09 1.55
CA ALA A 48 19.98 -20.64 1.62
C ALA A 48 19.08 -19.79 0.69
N LYS A 49 17.94 -20.33 0.27
CA LYS A 49 16.93 -19.59 -0.51
C LYS A 49 15.85 -19.06 0.42
N SER A 50 15.58 -17.77 0.36
CA SER A 50 14.46 -17.15 1.05
C SER A 50 13.27 -16.97 0.10
N TRP A 51 12.06 -17.05 0.65
CA TRP A 51 10.82 -16.79 -0.09
C TRP A 51 9.99 -15.76 0.68
N LYS A 52 9.29 -14.90 -0.06
CA LYS A 52 8.29 -13.95 0.43
C LYS A 52 6.99 -14.17 -0.32
N ALA A 53 5.88 -14.17 0.39
CA ALA A 53 4.55 -14.23 -0.19
C ALA A 53 4.01 -12.81 -0.41
N PHE A 54 3.25 -12.63 -1.49
CA PHE A 54 2.60 -11.36 -1.86
C PHE A 54 1.13 -11.61 -2.19
N ASN A 55 0.28 -10.59 -2.03
CA ASN A 55 -1.15 -10.70 -2.32
C ASN A 55 -1.48 -10.26 -3.75
N VAL A 56 -2.23 -11.09 -4.48
CA VAL A 56 -2.67 -10.79 -5.85
C VAL A 56 -3.60 -9.56 -5.93
N ARG A 57 -4.38 -9.29 -4.88
CA ARG A 57 -5.25 -8.10 -4.79
C ARG A 57 -4.43 -6.81 -4.74
N ASP A 58 -3.28 -6.84 -4.06
CA ASP A 58 -2.36 -5.70 -4.00
C ASP A 58 -1.70 -5.47 -5.37
N GLY A 59 -1.34 -6.54 -6.08
CA GLY A 59 -0.86 -6.45 -7.46
C GLY A 59 -1.87 -5.78 -8.39
N TYR A 60 -3.16 -6.08 -8.25
CA TYR A 60 -4.22 -5.38 -8.98
C TYR A 60 -4.28 -3.90 -8.61
N GLY A 61 -4.26 -3.56 -7.31
CA GLY A 61 -4.27 -2.18 -6.83
C GLY A 61 -3.09 -1.35 -7.34
N ILE A 62 -1.88 -1.90 -7.30
CA ILE A 62 -0.66 -1.29 -7.84
C ILE A 62 -0.81 -1.05 -9.35
N ARG A 63 -1.37 -2.01 -10.09
CA ARG A 63 -1.59 -1.84 -11.53
C ARG A 63 -2.60 -0.72 -11.82
N CYS A 64 -3.69 -0.63 -11.05
CA CYS A 64 -4.64 0.46 -11.16
C CYS A 64 -4.00 1.83 -10.89
N ALA A 65 -3.15 1.93 -9.86
CA ALA A 65 -2.42 3.17 -9.55
C ALA A 65 -1.49 3.59 -10.71
N LEU A 66 -0.65 2.67 -11.17
CA LEU A 66 0.30 2.91 -12.27
C LEU A 66 -0.38 3.29 -13.58
N THR A 67 -1.58 2.78 -13.84
CA THR A 67 -2.38 3.11 -15.04
C THR A 67 -3.25 4.36 -14.88
N SER A 68 -3.27 4.95 -13.68
CA SER A 68 -3.99 6.18 -13.35
C SER A 68 -3.02 7.33 -13.01
N ASP A 69 -1.81 7.30 -13.58
CA ASP A 69 -0.75 8.32 -13.40
C ASP A 69 -0.28 8.53 -11.94
N ILE A 70 -0.40 7.49 -11.10
CA ILE A 70 0.22 7.45 -9.77
C ILE A 70 1.43 6.52 -9.83
N GLU A 71 2.62 7.09 -9.64
CA GLU A 71 3.85 6.31 -9.59
C GLU A 71 3.91 5.45 -8.34
N VAL A 72 4.58 4.30 -8.42
CA VAL A 72 4.75 3.39 -7.29
C VAL A 72 6.24 3.07 -7.12
N ALA A 73 6.74 3.23 -5.90
CA ALA A 73 8.10 2.88 -5.51
C ALA A 73 8.09 1.92 -4.32
N ILE A 74 9.13 1.08 -4.23
CA ILE A 74 9.35 0.18 -3.09
C ILE A 74 10.67 0.58 -2.43
N ILE A 75 10.63 0.77 -1.11
CA ILE A 75 11.84 0.99 -0.29
C ILE A 75 11.80 -0.01 0.87
N THR A 76 12.78 -0.92 0.91
CA THR A 76 12.86 -1.95 1.95
C THR A 76 14.28 -2.08 2.49
N GLY A 77 14.38 -2.45 3.78
CA GLY A 77 15.67 -2.72 4.44
C GLY A 77 16.23 -4.12 4.15
N ALA A 78 15.40 -5.04 3.67
CA ALA A 78 15.84 -6.39 3.32
C ALA A 78 16.62 -6.36 1.99
N LYS A 79 17.80 -7.01 1.96
CA LYS A 79 18.51 -7.29 0.71
C LYS A 79 18.09 -8.68 0.23
N GLY A 80 17.69 -8.76 -1.04
CA GLY A 80 17.50 -10.02 -1.76
C GLY A 80 18.82 -10.74 -1.98
#